data_AF-A0AAE4YLH7-F1
#
_entry.id   AF-A0AAE4YLH7-F1
#
_cell.length_a   1.000
_cell.length_b   1.000
_cell.length_c   1.000
_cell.angle_alpha   90.00
_cell.angle_beta   90.00
_cell.angle_gamma   90.00
#
_symmetry.space_group_name_H-M   'P 1'
#
loop_
_entity.id
_entity.type
_entity.pdbx_description
1 polymer ?
#
loop_
_entity_poly.entity_id
_entity_poly.type
_entity_poly.pdbx_seq_one_letter_code
_entity_poly.pdbx_strand_id
1 'polypeptide(L)'
;MAKTLVTTVPTLIGILAFSIAVGYLLKKIDGSLADWVQAIGAIAAITAGFAMAADQQHSQEVTKANERREFTRAAQVLTHAALQTVSERLDTALQPRHPLKVYALQGDRTTEMVRAMAELDTALLPSEVLPFFIQLRSYVFAVNSRISEVYDSEKRGTQDELDKKRARRPERLKSSVRVHDAAIKLFIEMQSLVVDRYGHSLLAIKTGPSLNAYPRPSTSG
;
A
#
# COMPACT_ATOMS: atom_id res chain seq x y z
N MET A 1 23.49 -9.88 -8.12
CA MET A 1 24.51 -8.96 -8.66
C MET A 1 25.86 -9.64 -8.94
N ALA A 2 26.41 -10.52 -8.10
CA ALA A 2 27.72 -11.14 -8.38
C ALA A 2 27.75 -12.15 -9.55
N LYS A 3 26.65 -12.84 -9.86
CA LYS A 3 26.63 -13.90 -10.90
C LYS A 3 26.63 -13.36 -12.35
N THR A 4 26.06 -12.19 -12.61
CA THR A 4 25.98 -11.61 -13.96
C THR A 4 27.31 -11.00 -14.42
N LEU A 5 28.06 -10.40 -13.49
CA LEU A 5 29.42 -9.90 -13.75
C LEU A 5 30.40 -11.03 -14.14
N VAL A 6 30.21 -12.22 -13.56
CA VAL A 6 31.07 -13.39 -13.81
C VAL A 6 30.87 -13.96 -15.22
N THR A 7 29.71 -13.75 -15.85
CA THR A 7 29.43 -14.24 -17.21
C THR A 7 29.73 -13.23 -18.32
N THR A 8 29.69 -11.93 -18.04
CA THR A 8 29.93 -10.87 -19.05
C THR A 8 31.41 -10.56 -19.28
N VAL A 9 32.23 -10.70 -18.25
CA VAL A 9 33.70 -10.54 -18.34
C VAL A 9 34.34 -11.58 -19.28
N PRO A 10 34.07 -12.89 -19.17
CA PRO A 10 34.67 -13.88 -20.07
C PRO A 10 34.17 -13.78 -21.52
N THR A 11 32.93 -13.33 -21.77
CA THR A 11 32.44 -13.10 -23.13
C THR A 11 33.11 -11.89 -23.79
N LEU A 12 33.32 -10.79 -23.05
CA LEU A 12 34.10 -9.65 -23.54
C LEU A 12 35.56 -10.02 -23.82
N ILE A 13 36.19 -10.79 -22.93
CA ILE A 13 37.56 -11.31 -23.15
C ILE A 13 37.61 -12.23 -24.38
N GLY A 14 36.61 -13.09 -24.56
CA GLY A 14 36.50 -13.97 -25.73
C GLY A 14 36.37 -13.20 -27.04
N ILE A 15 35.53 -12.16 -27.07
CA ILE A 15 35.37 -11.28 -28.25
C ILE A 15 36.68 -10.54 -28.53
N LEU A 16 37.36 -10.03 -27.50
CA LEU A 16 38.63 -9.32 -27.66
C LEU A 16 39.73 -10.24 -28.21
N ALA A 17 39.87 -11.45 -27.65
CA ALA A 17 40.84 -12.44 -28.10
C ALA A 17 40.56 -12.92 -29.53
N PHE A 18 39.29 -13.14 -29.88
CA PHE A 18 38.89 -13.48 -31.25
C PHE A 18 39.20 -12.34 -32.23
N SER A 19 38.96 -11.10 -31.83
CA SER A 19 39.22 -9.90 -32.63
C SER A 19 40.72 -9.70 -32.92
N ILE A 20 41.57 -9.95 -31.91
CA ILE A 20 43.03 -9.93 -32.05
C ILE A 20 43.50 -11.03 -32.99
N ALA A 21 42.95 -12.25 -32.86
CA ALA A 21 43.29 -13.39 -33.73
C ALA A 21 42.89 -13.15 -35.19
N VAL A 22 41.69 -12.60 -35.43
CA VAL A 22 41.21 -12.23 -36.78
C VAL A 22 42.04 -11.08 -37.37
N GLY A 23 42.39 -10.07 -36.57
CA GLY A 23 43.29 -8.99 -37.00
C GLY A 23 44.69 -9.48 -37.39
N TYR A 24 45.21 -10.49 -36.68
CA TYR A 24 46.49 -11.13 -37.03
C TYR A 24 46.43 -11.93 -38.34
N LEU A 25 45.30 -12.59 -38.61
CA LEU A 25 45.04 -13.32 -39.86
C LEU A 25 44.85 -12.37 -41.05
N LEU A 26 44.19 -11.22 -40.85
CA LEU A 26 43.91 -10.23 -41.89
C LEU A 26 45.06 -9.28 -42.19
N LYS A 27 46.09 -9.19 -41.34
CA LYS A 27 47.34 -8.43 -41.60
C LYS A 27 48.05 -8.84 -42.90
N LYS A 28 47.69 -9.98 -43.50
CA LYS A 28 48.14 -10.42 -44.83
C LYS A 28 47.43 -9.74 -46.02
N ILE A 29 46.40 -8.93 -45.79
CA ILE A 29 45.61 -8.25 -46.81
C ILE A 29 45.82 -6.75 -46.57
N ASP A 30 46.40 -6.03 -47.54
CA ASP A 30 46.97 -4.66 -47.54
C ASP A 30 46.10 -3.51 -46.96
N GLY A 31 45.61 -3.63 -45.73
CA GLY A 31 44.86 -2.61 -44.99
C GLY A 31 45.55 -2.20 -43.70
N SER A 32 45.47 -0.91 -43.36
CA SER A 32 45.94 -0.36 -42.08
C SER A 32 45.28 -1.11 -40.91
N LEU A 33 46.07 -1.87 -40.16
CA LEU A 33 45.64 -2.66 -39.01
C LEU A 33 44.92 -1.80 -37.94
N ALA A 34 45.26 -0.51 -37.87
CA ALA A 34 44.70 0.44 -36.92
C ALA A 34 43.20 0.70 -37.18
N ASP A 35 42.80 0.87 -38.44
CA ASP A 35 41.42 1.20 -38.81
C ASP A 35 40.47 0.04 -38.50
N TRP A 36 40.95 -1.20 -38.68
CA TRP A 36 40.20 -2.41 -38.37
C TRP A 36 40.00 -2.64 -36.87
N VAL A 37 41.06 -2.45 -36.07
CA VAL A 37 40.98 -2.54 -34.60
C VAL A 37 40.03 -1.46 -34.06
N GLN A 38 40.06 -0.26 -34.63
CA GLN A 38 39.15 0.83 -34.26
C GLN A 38 37.70 0.49 -34.60
N ALA A 39 37.43 -0.09 -35.77
CA ALA A 39 36.08 -0.50 -36.17
C ALA A 39 35.52 -1.60 -35.25
N ILE A 40 36.30 -2.63 -34.94
CA ILE A 40 35.87 -3.70 -34.03
C ILE A 40 35.70 -3.18 -32.60
N GLY A 41 36.64 -2.34 -32.12
CA GLY A 41 36.53 -1.70 -30.82
C GLY A 41 35.28 -0.83 -30.68
N ALA A 42 34.90 -0.10 -31.73
CA ALA A 42 33.68 0.68 -31.78
C ALA A 42 32.42 -0.20 -31.72
N ILE A 43 32.37 -1.30 -32.49
CA ILE A 43 31.24 -2.25 -32.46
C ILE A 43 31.11 -2.90 -31.07
N ALA A 44 32.22 -3.30 -30.46
CA ALA A 44 32.23 -3.86 -29.11
C ALA A 44 31.76 -2.85 -28.06
N ALA A 45 32.21 -1.60 -28.15
CA ALA A 45 31.80 -0.52 -27.25
C ALA A 45 30.29 -0.21 -27.38
N ILE A 46 29.77 -0.16 -28.61
CA ILE A 46 28.32 0.05 -28.86
C ILE A 46 27.51 -1.11 -28.26
N THR A 47 27.93 -2.35 -28.49
CA THR A 47 27.24 -3.54 -27.97
C THR A 47 27.26 -3.58 -26.43
N ALA A 48 28.40 -3.26 -25.82
CA ALA A 48 28.51 -3.13 -24.37
C ALA A 48 27.62 -2.01 -23.81
N GLY A 49 27.53 -0.88 -24.52
CA GLY A 49 26.64 0.23 -24.18
C GLY A 49 25.16 -0.17 -24.16
N PHE A 50 24.69 -0.89 -25.18
CA PHE A 50 23.32 -1.40 -25.21
C PHE A 50 23.05 -2.46 -24.13
N ALA A 51 23.99 -3.36 -23.87
CA ALA A 51 23.85 -4.36 -22.81
C ALA A 51 23.76 -3.71 -21.43
N MET A 52 24.59 -2.69 -21.15
CA MET A 52 24.51 -1.89 -19.92
C MET A 52 23.18 -1.13 -19.82
N ALA A 53 22.72 -0.50 -20.91
CA ALA A 53 21.44 0.20 -20.91
C ALA A 53 20.26 -0.75 -20.64
N ALA A 54 20.27 -1.96 -21.22
CA ALA A 54 19.26 -2.97 -20.98
C ALA A 54 19.27 -3.49 -19.52
N ASP A 55 20.46 -3.73 -18.95
CA ASP A 55 20.62 -4.13 -17.55
C ASP A 55 20.16 -3.02 -16.59
N GLN A 56 20.46 -1.76 -16.92
CA GLN A 56 20.02 -0.60 -16.16
C GLN A 56 18.51 -0.43 -16.23
N GLN A 57 17.89 -0.62 -17.40
CA GLN A 57 16.44 -0.58 -17.55
C GLN A 57 15.79 -1.70 -16.73
N HIS A 58 16.30 -2.93 -16.81
CA HIS A 58 15.77 -4.06 -16.03
C HIS A 58 15.90 -3.82 -14.52
N SER A 59 17.05 -3.32 -14.07
CA SER A 59 17.27 -2.98 -12.65
C SER A 59 16.31 -1.88 -12.17
N GLN A 60 16.01 -0.89 -13.01
CA GLN A 60 15.02 0.14 -12.70
C GLN A 60 13.60 -0.41 -12.62
N GLU A 61 13.22 -1.30 -13.54
CA GLU A 61 11.91 -1.96 -13.52
C GLU A 61 11.71 -2.80 -12.25
N VAL A 62 12.74 -3.58 -11.87
CA VAL A 62 12.72 -4.37 -10.63
C VAL A 62 12.62 -3.46 -9.39
N THR A 63 13.37 -2.34 -9.38
CA THR A 63 13.31 -1.37 -8.29
C THR A 63 11.92 -0.76 -8.17
N LYS A 64 11.35 -0.28 -9.27
CA LYS A 64 9.98 0.29 -9.29
C LYS A 64 8.92 -0.72 -8.88
N ALA A 65 9.06 -1.99 -9.28
CA ALA A 65 8.15 -3.05 -8.89
C ALA A 65 8.23 -3.32 -7.38
N ASN A 66 9.44 -3.35 -6.81
CA ASN A 66 9.64 -3.52 -5.37
C ASN A 66 9.10 -2.31 -4.58
N GLU A 67 9.34 -1.09 -5.05
CA GLU A 67 8.79 0.14 -4.46
C GLU A 67 7.26 0.11 -4.41
N ARG A 68 6.60 -0.25 -5.54
CA ARG A 68 5.14 -0.39 -5.59
C ARG A 68 4.64 -1.48 -4.64
N ARG A 69 5.36 -2.59 -4.53
CA ARG A 69 5.01 -3.69 -3.62
C ARG A 69 5.06 -3.26 -2.17
N GLU A 70 6.12 -2.57 -1.74
CA GLU A 70 6.24 -2.05 -0.38
C GLU A 70 5.25 -0.92 -0.10
N PHE A 71 5.00 -0.06 -1.09
CA PHE A 71 3.98 0.99 -0.98
C PHE A 71 2.57 0.41 -0.78
N THR A 72 2.24 -0.63 -1.54
CA THR A 72 0.97 -1.36 -1.40
C THR A 72 0.84 -1.98 -0.01
N ARG A 73 1.93 -2.54 0.52
CA ARG A 73 1.98 -3.06 1.89
C ARG A 73 1.73 -1.96 2.92
N ALA A 74 2.39 -0.82 2.77
CA ALA A 74 2.23 0.32 3.66
C ALA A 74 0.78 0.81 3.66
N ALA A 75 0.14 0.89 2.49
CA ALA A 75 -1.28 1.22 2.36
C ALA A 75 -2.17 0.19 3.07
N GLN A 76 -1.94 -1.11 2.86
CA GLN A 76 -2.68 -2.19 3.54
C GLN A 76 -2.57 -2.07 5.07
N VAL A 77 -1.37 -1.85 5.60
CA VAL A 77 -1.11 -1.69 7.03
C VAL A 77 -1.75 -0.43 7.59
N LEU A 78 -1.68 0.69 6.86
CA LEU A 78 -2.31 1.94 7.27
C LEU A 78 -3.85 1.81 7.32
N THR A 79 -4.45 1.21 6.30
CA THR A 79 -5.90 0.97 6.28
C THR A 79 -6.33 0.02 7.40
N HIS A 80 -5.54 -1.02 7.67
CA HIS A 80 -5.76 -1.93 8.80
C HIS A 80 -5.75 -1.18 10.13
N ALA A 81 -4.71 -0.37 10.38
CA ALA A 81 -4.56 0.39 11.62
C ALA A 81 -5.70 1.41 11.80
N ALA A 82 -6.10 2.09 10.72
CA ALA A 82 -7.21 3.03 10.74
C ALA A 82 -8.55 2.33 11.02
N LEU A 83 -8.80 1.17 10.40
CA LEU A 83 -9.99 0.35 10.69
C LEU A 83 -10.00 -0.18 12.12
N GLN A 84 -8.87 -0.65 12.66
CA GLN A 84 -8.80 -1.07 14.05
C GLN A 84 -9.12 0.08 15.00
N THR A 85 -8.51 1.24 14.77
CA THR A 85 -8.74 2.43 15.60
C THR A 85 -10.20 2.88 15.56
N VAL A 86 -10.81 2.93 14.37
CA VAL A 86 -12.23 3.28 14.24
C VAL A 86 -13.15 2.21 14.84
N SER A 87 -12.76 0.93 14.77
CA SER A 87 -13.50 -0.19 15.39
C SER A 87 -13.51 -0.08 16.91
N GLU A 88 -12.35 0.20 17.51
CA GLU A 88 -12.21 0.43 18.95
C GLU A 88 -13.04 1.63 19.40
N ARG A 89 -12.97 2.73 18.64
CA ARG A 89 -13.74 3.94 18.94
C ARG A 89 -15.25 3.70 18.82
N LEU A 90 -15.68 2.97 17.78
CA LEU A 90 -17.08 2.62 17.58
C LEU A 90 -17.60 1.67 18.66
N ASP A 91 -16.83 0.63 19.02
CA ASP A 91 -17.17 -0.27 20.12
C ASP A 91 -17.38 0.49 21.43
N THR A 92 -16.42 1.37 21.75
CA THR A 92 -16.50 2.19 22.98
C THR A 92 -17.69 3.15 22.93
N ALA A 93 -18.06 3.67 21.74
CA ALA A 93 -19.21 4.56 21.56
C ALA A 93 -20.56 3.87 21.70
N LEU A 94 -20.62 2.57 21.43
CA LEU A 94 -21.81 1.74 21.65
C LEU A 94 -22.03 1.43 23.14
N GLN A 95 -21.01 1.62 24.00
CA GLN A 95 -21.14 1.40 25.43
C GLN A 95 -21.81 2.61 26.14
N PRO A 96 -22.94 2.40 26.83
CA PRO A 96 -23.75 3.52 27.37
C PRO A 96 -23.16 4.22 28.60
N ARG A 97 -22.17 3.63 29.30
CA ARG A 97 -21.74 4.07 30.65
C ARG A 97 -20.25 4.42 30.80
N HIS A 98 -19.49 4.58 29.73
CA HIS A 98 -18.05 4.85 29.87
C HIS A 98 -17.76 6.35 30.17
N PRO A 99 -16.74 6.64 30.99
CA PRO A 99 -16.35 8.01 31.34
C PRO A 99 -15.74 8.77 30.15
N LEU A 100 -16.19 10.02 29.96
CA LEU A 100 -15.90 10.89 28.81
C LEU A 100 -14.39 11.14 28.51
N LYS A 101 -13.50 10.98 29.51
CA LYS A 101 -12.06 11.31 29.37
C LYS A 101 -11.28 10.35 28.47
N VAL A 102 -11.62 9.06 28.46
CA VAL A 102 -10.93 8.06 27.61
C VAL A 102 -11.23 8.30 26.12
N TYR A 103 -12.36 8.93 25.83
CA TYR A 103 -12.84 9.16 24.47
C TYR A 103 -12.19 10.33 23.73
N ALA A 104 -11.72 11.35 24.43
CA ALA A 104 -11.04 12.48 23.79
C ALA A 104 -9.74 12.00 23.12
N LEU A 105 -8.92 11.25 23.85
CA LEU A 105 -7.66 10.68 23.36
C LEU A 105 -7.87 9.69 22.20
N GLN A 106 -8.94 8.89 22.25
CA GLN A 106 -9.31 7.99 21.15
C GLN A 106 -9.79 8.76 19.91
N GLY A 107 -10.49 9.89 20.08
CA GLY A 107 -10.94 10.75 19.00
C GLY A 107 -9.80 11.39 18.23
N ASP A 108 -8.81 11.93 18.95
CA ASP A 108 -7.63 12.56 18.35
C ASP A 108 -6.81 11.53 17.57
N ARG A 109 -6.54 10.36 18.17
CA ARG A 109 -5.82 9.26 17.49
C ARG A 109 -6.52 8.82 16.20
N THR A 110 -7.85 8.69 16.22
CA THR A 110 -8.59 8.24 15.03
C THR A 110 -8.59 9.32 13.94
N THR A 111 -8.67 10.59 14.33
CA THR A 111 -8.57 11.74 13.39
C THR A 111 -7.20 11.79 12.72
N GLU A 112 -6.12 11.60 13.49
CA GLU A 112 -4.76 11.53 12.94
C GLU A 112 -4.58 10.33 11.98
N MET A 113 -5.18 9.17 12.27
CA MET A 113 -5.13 8.03 11.35
C MET A 113 -5.91 8.30 10.05
N VAL A 114 -7.07 8.94 10.13
CA VAL A 114 -7.84 9.35 8.95
C VAL A 114 -7.07 10.39 8.12
N ARG A 115 -6.40 11.32 8.79
CA ARG A 115 -5.53 12.31 8.15
C ARG A 115 -4.33 11.64 7.46
N ALA A 116 -3.67 10.69 8.12
CA ALA A 116 -2.59 9.92 7.52
C ALA A 116 -3.05 9.15 6.25
N MET A 117 -4.27 8.59 6.25
CA MET A 117 -4.85 8.00 5.03
C MET A 117 -5.12 9.03 3.93
N ALA A 118 -5.41 10.29 4.28
CA ALA A 118 -5.62 11.36 3.32
C ALA A 118 -4.31 11.87 2.70
N GLU A 119 -3.23 11.88 3.48
CA GLU A 119 -1.89 12.34 3.08
C GLU A 119 -1.07 11.26 2.36
N LEU A 120 -1.50 9.99 2.38
CA LEU A 120 -0.85 8.93 1.63
C LEU A 120 -0.87 9.24 0.12
N ASP A 121 0.31 9.23 -0.50
CA ASP A 121 0.44 9.48 -1.94
C ASP A 121 -0.18 8.36 -2.78
N THR A 122 -1.41 8.57 -3.24
CA THR A 122 -2.13 7.59 -4.04
C THR A 122 -1.54 7.36 -5.43
N ALA A 123 -0.61 8.20 -5.92
CA ALA A 123 -0.02 8.03 -7.24
C ALA A 123 0.86 6.76 -7.34
N LEU A 124 1.37 6.28 -6.20
CA LEU A 124 2.19 5.08 -6.11
C LEU A 124 1.36 3.80 -5.91
N LEU A 125 0.04 3.92 -5.69
CA LEU A 125 -0.84 2.76 -5.59
C LEU A 125 -1.08 2.13 -6.96
N PRO A 126 -1.05 0.80 -7.05
CA PRO A 126 -1.55 0.08 -8.21
C PRO A 126 -3.03 0.44 -8.48
N SER A 127 -3.41 0.55 -9.76
CA SER A 127 -4.76 0.97 -10.16
C SER A 127 -5.84 0.00 -9.70
N GLU A 128 -5.49 -1.26 -9.47
CA GLU A 128 -6.36 -2.30 -8.94
C GLU A 128 -6.62 -2.16 -7.42
N VAL A 129 -5.68 -1.59 -6.66
CA VAL A 129 -5.80 -1.39 -5.20
C VAL A 129 -6.43 -0.02 -4.87
N LEU A 130 -6.17 0.97 -5.73
CA LEU A 130 -6.56 2.36 -5.52
C LEU A 130 -8.07 2.56 -5.21
N PRO A 131 -9.02 1.95 -5.94
CA PRO A 131 -10.45 2.13 -5.65
C PRO A 131 -10.83 1.64 -4.25
N PHE A 132 -10.30 0.48 -3.84
CA PHE A 132 -10.52 -0.06 -2.49
C PHE A 132 -10.00 0.89 -1.43
N PHE A 133 -8.76 1.38 -1.61
CA PHE A 133 -8.14 2.29 -0.65
C PHE A 133 -8.95 3.59 -0.49
N ILE A 134 -9.37 4.22 -1.60
CA ILE A 134 -10.16 5.46 -1.58
C ILE A 134 -11.49 5.24 -0.85
N GLN A 135 -12.18 4.14 -1.16
CA GLN A 135 -13.48 3.84 -0.57
C GLN A 135 -13.36 3.46 0.92
N LEU A 136 -12.32 2.72 1.31
CA LEU A 136 -12.00 2.45 2.71
C LEU A 136 -11.71 3.73 3.49
N ARG A 137 -10.93 4.66 2.91
CA ARG A 137 -10.69 5.99 3.50
C ARG A 137 -11.99 6.73 3.75
N SER A 138 -12.91 6.72 2.77
CA SER A 138 -14.23 7.34 2.89
C SER A 138 -15.07 6.71 4.02
N TYR A 139 -15.10 5.38 4.11
CA TYR A 139 -15.84 4.69 5.17
C TYR A 139 -15.28 4.94 6.56
N VAL A 140 -13.94 4.89 6.73
CA VAL A 140 -13.31 5.20 8.02
C VAL A 140 -13.61 6.64 8.42
N PHE A 141 -13.50 7.60 7.50
CA PHE A 141 -13.86 9.00 7.75
C PHE A 141 -15.34 9.15 8.16
N ALA A 142 -16.27 8.51 7.45
CA ALA A 142 -17.70 8.60 7.73
C ALA A 142 -18.05 8.06 9.12
N VAL A 143 -17.49 6.90 9.49
CA VAL A 143 -17.68 6.32 10.83
C VAL A 143 -17.10 7.26 11.90
N ASN A 144 -15.87 7.74 11.69
CA ASN A 144 -15.19 8.64 12.62
C ASN A 144 -15.96 9.96 12.84
N SER A 145 -16.41 10.58 11.75
CA SER A 145 -17.18 11.84 11.77
C SER A 145 -18.49 11.65 12.53
N ARG A 146 -19.24 10.58 12.23
CA ARG A 146 -20.51 10.31 12.89
C ARG A 146 -20.37 10.07 14.40
N ILE A 147 -19.30 9.39 14.83
CA ILE A 147 -19.02 9.22 16.26
C ILE A 147 -18.75 10.59 16.90
N SER A 148 -17.96 11.46 16.25
CA SER A 148 -17.69 12.81 16.74
C SER A 148 -18.97 13.65 16.86
N GLU A 149 -19.85 13.64 15.86
CA GLU A 149 -21.15 14.32 15.91
C GLU A 149 -22.02 13.86 17.09
N VAL A 150 -22.07 12.55 17.34
CA VAL A 150 -22.81 11.98 18.45
C VAL A 150 -22.28 12.52 19.77
N TYR A 151 -20.96 12.53 19.97
CA TYR A 151 -20.38 13.06 21.19
C TYR A 151 -20.51 14.58 21.33
N ASP A 152 -20.35 15.35 20.26
CA ASP A 152 -20.48 16.80 20.32
C ASP A 152 -21.90 17.22 20.71
N SER A 153 -22.92 16.49 20.23
CA SER A 153 -24.30 16.70 20.64
C SER A 153 -24.58 16.41 22.12
N GLU A 154 -23.69 15.66 22.78
CA GLU A 154 -23.77 15.26 24.19
C GLU A 154 -22.94 16.15 25.12
N LYS A 155 -22.32 17.22 24.59
CA LYS A 155 -21.61 18.23 25.39
C LYS A 155 -22.52 19.35 25.89
N ARG A 156 -23.74 19.48 25.33
CA ARG A 156 -24.66 20.61 25.58
C ARG A 156 -26.06 20.12 25.92
N GLY A 157 -26.66 20.70 26.96
CA GLY A 157 -28.02 20.41 27.42
C GLY A 157 -28.09 20.25 28.95
N THR A 158 -29.31 20.05 29.46
CA THR A 158 -29.53 19.65 30.86
C THR A 158 -29.14 18.19 31.07
N GLN A 159 -28.90 17.78 32.33
CA GLN A 159 -28.50 16.39 32.65
C GLN A 159 -29.51 15.36 32.11
N ASP A 160 -30.82 15.63 32.24
CA ASP A 160 -31.89 14.79 31.70
C ASP A 160 -31.84 14.66 30.17
N GLU A 161 -31.52 15.74 29.46
CA GLU A 161 -31.37 15.71 28.00
C GLU A 161 -30.15 14.90 27.59
N LEU A 162 -29.04 15.03 28.32
CA LEU A 162 -27.82 14.28 28.07
C LEU A 162 -28.04 12.78 28.28
N ASP A 163 -28.72 12.38 29.34
CA ASP A 163 -29.00 10.97 29.64
C ASP A 163 -29.95 10.36 28.60
N LYS A 164 -30.96 11.11 28.13
CA LYS A 164 -31.80 10.70 26.98
C LYS A 164 -30.99 10.55 25.69
N LYS A 165 -30.05 11.46 25.40
CA LYS A 165 -29.18 11.38 24.21
C LYS A 165 -28.25 10.17 24.28
N ARG A 166 -27.63 9.92 25.44
CA ARG A 166 -26.73 8.77 25.68
C ARG A 166 -27.45 7.44 25.54
N ALA A 167 -28.66 7.33 26.09
CA ALA A 167 -29.50 6.13 25.95
C ALA A 167 -29.84 5.81 24.48
N ARG A 168 -29.93 6.83 23.62
CA ARG A 168 -30.20 6.68 22.18
C ARG A 168 -28.95 6.49 21.32
N ARG A 169 -27.73 6.46 21.89
CA ARG A 169 -26.47 6.27 21.12
C ARG A 169 -26.50 5.07 20.19
N PRO A 170 -26.93 3.85 20.62
CA PRO A 170 -26.92 2.69 19.74
C PRO A 170 -27.75 2.88 18.47
N GLU A 171 -28.92 3.52 18.57
CA GLU A 171 -29.77 3.80 17.41
C GLU A 171 -29.13 4.88 16.51
N ARG A 172 -28.54 5.92 17.09
CA ARG A 172 -27.89 7.01 16.33
C ARG A 172 -26.63 6.57 15.58
N LEU A 173 -25.97 5.51 16.05
CA LEU A 173 -24.75 4.90 15.47
C LEU A 173 -25.05 3.71 14.56
N LYS A 174 -26.32 3.35 14.36
CA LYS A 174 -26.73 2.21 13.50
C LYS A 174 -26.19 2.30 12.08
N SER A 175 -26.21 3.49 11.49
CA SER A 175 -25.63 3.70 10.16
C SER A 175 -24.12 3.52 10.16
N SER A 176 -23.42 3.99 11.20
CA SER A 176 -21.97 3.81 11.36
C SER A 176 -21.58 2.34 11.47
N VAL A 177 -22.36 1.53 12.19
CA VAL A 177 -22.13 0.07 12.27
C VAL A 177 -22.24 -0.58 10.89
N ARG A 178 -23.25 -0.21 10.09
CA ARG A 178 -23.40 -0.73 8.72
C ARG A 178 -22.26 -0.33 7.80
N VAL A 179 -21.82 0.92 7.86
CA VAL A 179 -20.68 1.42 7.08
C VAL A 179 -19.39 0.72 7.51
N HIS A 180 -19.22 0.48 8.81
CA HIS A 180 -18.09 -0.27 9.35
C HIS A 180 -18.07 -1.73 8.88
N ASP A 181 -19.21 -2.43 8.92
CA ASP A 181 -19.32 -3.80 8.40
C ASP A 181 -19.00 -3.86 6.89
N ALA A 182 -19.47 -2.87 6.11
CA ALA A 182 -19.12 -2.74 4.69
C ALA A 182 -17.62 -2.49 4.49
N ALA A 183 -17.00 -1.67 5.34
CA ALA A 183 -15.56 -1.42 5.32
C ALA A 183 -14.74 -2.67 5.63
N ILE A 184 -15.17 -3.51 6.58
CA ILE A 184 -14.51 -4.79 6.84
C ILE A 184 -14.54 -5.70 5.61
N LYS A 185 -15.70 -5.84 4.97
CA LYS A 185 -15.84 -6.66 3.74
C LYS A 185 -14.92 -6.15 2.65
N LEU A 186 -14.96 -4.85 2.38
CA LEU A 186 -14.12 -4.20 1.37
C LEU A 186 -12.62 -4.34 1.68
N PHE A 187 -12.23 -4.29 2.95
CA PHE A 187 -10.84 -4.52 3.36
C PHE A 187 -10.43 -5.97 3.14
N ILE A 188 -11.28 -6.95 3.41
CA ILE A 188 -11.01 -8.37 3.12
C ILE A 188 -10.81 -8.58 1.62
N GLU A 189 -11.63 -7.97 0.77
CA GLU A 189 -11.48 -8.01 -0.68
C GLU A 189 -10.15 -7.38 -1.13
N MET A 190 -9.83 -6.19 -0.63
CA MET A 190 -8.55 -5.52 -0.89
C MET A 190 -7.36 -6.40 -0.46
N GLN A 191 -7.42 -6.99 0.73
CA GLN A 191 -6.36 -7.86 1.22
C GLN A 191 -6.20 -9.12 0.37
N SER A 192 -7.31 -9.72 -0.08
CA SER A 192 -7.27 -10.90 -0.95
C SER A 192 -6.55 -10.58 -2.26
N LEU A 193 -6.85 -9.43 -2.87
CA LEU A 193 -6.14 -8.93 -4.04
C LEU A 193 -4.65 -8.69 -3.74
N VAL A 194 -4.35 -8.06 -2.60
CA VAL A 194 -2.98 -7.71 -2.22
C VAL A 194 -2.13 -8.96 -1.94
N VAL A 195 -2.70 -9.98 -1.31
CA VAL A 195 -2.05 -11.28 -1.06
C VAL A 195 -1.80 -12.01 -2.37
N ASP A 196 -2.82 -12.10 -3.23
CA ASP A 196 -2.74 -12.79 -4.53
C ASP A 196 -1.68 -12.16 -5.46
N ARG A 197 -1.68 -10.82 -5.57
CA ARG A 197 -0.83 -10.10 -6.53
C ARG A 197 0.56 -9.76 -6.00
N TYR A 198 0.70 -9.52 -4.70
CA TYR A 198 1.94 -9.02 -4.12
C TYR A 198 2.52 -9.91 -3.01
N GLY A 199 1.88 -11.04 -2.69
CA GLY A 199 2.39 -12.03 -1.74
C GLY A 199 2.55 -11.49 -0.31
N HIS A 200 1.74 -10.50 0.08
CA HIS A 200 1.73 -9.96 1.44
C HIS A 200 0.87 -10.82 2.38
N SER A 201 1.02 -10.63 3.69
CA SER A 201 0.27 -11.40 4.70
C SER A 201 -1.13 -10.82 4.95
N LEU A 202 -2.06 -11.70 5.32
CA LEU A 202 -3.37 -11.30 5.80
C LEU A 202 -3.28 -10.67 7.20
N LEU A 203 -4.00 -9.56 7.37
CA LEU A 203 -4.14 -8.85 8.64
C LEU A 203 -5.56 -9.05 9.18
N ALA A 204 -5.64 -9.58 10.40
CA ALA A 204 -6.91 -9.80 11.07
C ALA A 204 -7.45 -8.48 11.66
N ILE A 205 -8.72 -8.19 11.40
CA ILE A 205 -9.45 -7.12 12.09
C ILE A 205 -10.01 -7.68 13.38
N LYS A 206 -9.73 -7.00 14.50
CA LYS A 206 -10.31 -7.33 15.80
C LYS A 206 -11.41 -6.33 16.09
N THR A 207 -12.61 -6.82 16.36
CA THR A 207 -13.77 -6.02 16.77
C THR A 207 -14.08 -6.30 18.24
N GLY A 208 -14.44 -5.24 18.97
CA GLY A 208 -14.81 -5.34 20.38
C GLY A 208 -16.15 -6.05 20.61
N PRO A 209 -16.45 -6.43 21.87
CA PRO A 209 -17.62 -7.23 22.21
C PRO A 209 -18.95 -6.50 21.95
N SER A 210 -18.99 -5.18 22.15
CA SER A 210 -20.22 -4.38 21.98
C SER A 210 -20.60 -4.26 20.51
N LEU A 211 -19.60 -4.08 19.65
CA LEU A 211 -19.77 -4.04 18.21
C LEU A 211 -20.14 -5.41 17.65
N ASN A 212 -19.57 -6.49 18.19
CA ASN A 212 -19.92 -7.86 17.81
C ASN A 212 -21.35 -8.25 18.23
N ALA A 213 -21.81 -7.77 19.38
CA ALA A 213 -23.16 -8.01 19.88
C ALA A 213 -24.22 -7.08 19.25
N TYR A 214 -23.82 -6.13 18.40
CA TYR A 214 -24.76 -5.17 17.82
C TYR A 214 -25.75 -5.88 16.86
N PRO A 215 -27.07 -5.61 16.96
CA PRO A 215 -28.05 -6.26 16.09
C PRO A 215 -27.83 -5.86 14.62
N ARG A 216 -27.34 -6.81 13.82
CA ARG A 216 -27.23 -6.62 12.36
C ARG A 216 -28.55 -7.02 11.71
N PRO A 217 -29.06 -6.23 10.74
CA PRO A 217 -30.17 -6.72 9.92
C PRO A 217 -29.73 -8.02 9.27
N SER A 218 -30.56 -9.07 9.37
CA SER A 218 -30.33 -10.32 8.64
C SER A 218 -30.12 -9.96 7.18
N THR A 219 -28.95 -10.27 6.64
CA THR A 219 -28.72 -10.19 5.20
C THR A 219 -29.65 -11.22 4.56
N SER A 220 -30.85 -10.80 4.17
CA SER A 220 -31.65 -11.51 3.19
C SER A 220 -30.82 -11.51 1.92
N GLY A 221 -30.23 -12.67 1.62
CA GLY A 221 -29.50 -12.92 0.38
C GLY A 221 -30.41 -12.81 -0.83
#